data_AF-A0A524QDM2-F1
#
_entry.id   AF-A0A524QDM2-F1
#
_cell.length_a   1.000
_cell.length_b   1.000
_cell.length_c   1.000
_cell.angle_alpha   90.00
_cell.angle_beta   90.00
_cell.angle_gamma   90.00
#
_symmetry.space_group_name_H-M   'P 1'
#
loop_
_entity.id
_entity.type
_entity.pdbx_description
1 polymer ?
#
loop_
_entity_poly.entity_id
_entity_poly.type
_entity_poly.pdbx_seq_one_letter_code
_entity_poly.pdbx_strand_id
1 'polypeptide(L)'
;MAGLFPTDPKRIRERIGRYERALKRELEAGYSRDGYGKRYLLGPLYMLIGDVDGALASFDWYEEAYPDDGGEPYQYLTWALALFSGDRRQEAFNKLYQTMLENLYLVPFLLGRNPQLLDVWHGSNFESIEYAVAAPQELLSLWDDVALQWA
;
A
#
# COMPACT_ATOMS: atom_id res chain seq x y z
N MET A 1 14.82 15.95 -2.45
CA MET A 1 13.47 15.42 -2.72
C MET A 1 12.87 15.03 -1.38
N ALA A 2 11.73 15.62 -0.98
CA ALA A 2 11.02 15.12 0.21
C ALA A 2 10.34 13.80 -0.19
N GLY A 3 10.55 12.73 0.58
CA GLY A 3 9.90 11.43 0.35
C GLY A 3 8.38 11.52 0.45
N LEU A 4 7.68 10.55 -0.17
CA LEU A 4 6.21 10.46 -0.13
C LEU A 4 5.70 10.40 1.32
N PHE A 5 6.46 9.74 2.20
CA PHE A 5 6.15 9.56 3.62
C PHE A 5 7.02 10.46 4.52
N PRO A 6 6.46 11.05 5.59
CA PRO A 6 7.27 11.63 6.66
C PRO A 6 8.00 10.53 7.41
N THR A 7 9.21 10.80 7.90
CA THR A 7 9.97 9.86 8.73
C THR A 7 9.74 10.05 10.23
N ASP A 8 9.17 11.20 10.65
CA ASP A 8 8.84 11.48 12.05
C ASP A 8 7.50 10.80 12.43
N PRO A 9 7.47 9.84 13.39
CA PRO A 9 6.25 9.17 13.82
C PRO A 9 5.16 10.12 14.30
N LYS A 10 5.51 11.28 14.88
CA LYS A 10 4.52 12.29 15.28
C LYS A 10 3.82 12.88 14.04
N ARG A 11 4.58 13.23 13.01
CA ARG A 11 4.02 13.74 11.74
C ARG A 11 3.21 12.68 11.00
N ILE A 12 3.59 11.41 11.09
CA ILE A 12 2.80 10.31 10.54
C ILE A 12 1.44 10.22 11.23
N ARG A 13 1.41 10.20 12.57
CA ARG A 13 0.13 10.20 13.33
C ARG A 13 -0.75 11.41 13.04
N GLU A 14 -0.15 12.59 12.95
CA GLU A 14 -0.87 13.81 12.55
C GLU A 14 -1.46 13.70 11.13
N ARG A 15 -0.72 13.07 10.20
CA ARG A 15 -1.17 12.82 8.83
C ARG A 15 -2.30 11.79 8.78
N ILE A 16 -2.21 10.69 9.53
CA ILE A 16 -3.27 9.68 9.68
C ILE A 16 -4.57 10.36 10.11
N GLY A 17 -4.57 11.04 11.26
CA GLY A 17 -5.79 11.68 11.77
C GLY A 17 -6.37 12.74 10.83
N ARG A 18 -5.53 13.43 10.06
CA ARG A 18 -6.00 14.37 9.02
C ARG A 18 -6.67 13.64 7.86
N TYR A 19 -6.12 12.51 7.41
CA TYR A 19 -6.68 11.72 6.30
C TYR A 19 -7.98 11.06 6.70
N GLU A 20 -8.06 10.44 7.89
CA GLU A 20 -9.32 9.87 8.41
C GLU A 20 -10.44 10.91 8.46
N ARG A 21 -10.16 12.09 9.01
CA ARG A 21 -11.15 13.19 9.06
C ARG A 21 -11.55 13.69 7.69
N ALA A 22 -10.65 13.67 6.70
CA ALA A 22 -10.95 14.10 5.35
C ALA A 22 -11.81 13.06 4.63
N LEU A 23 -11.41 11.79 4.68
CA LEU A 23 -12.10 10.66 4.05
C LEU A 23 -13.51 10.48 4.63
N LYS A 24 -13.66 10.58 5.96
CA LYS A 24 -14.98 10.58 6.61
C LYS A 24 -15.90 11.67 6.05
N ARG A 25 -15.41 12.91 5.89
CA ARG A 25 -16.21 14.00 5.32
C ARG A 25 -16.53 13.77 3.85
N GLU A 26 -15.61 13.20 3.07
CA GLU A 26 -15.81 12.86 1.66
C GLU A 26 -16.93 11.81 1.52
N LEU A 27 -16.89 10.75 2.33
CA LEU A 27 -17.94 9.72 2.38
C LEU A 27 -19.30 10.29 2.83
N GLU A 28 -19.34 11.09 3.91
CA GLU A 28 -20.56 11.75 4.38
C GLU A 28 -21.18 12.70 3.34
N ALA A 29 -20.34 13.33 2.52
CA ALA A 29 -20.79 14.21 1.44
C ALA A 29 -21.29 13.45 0.20
N GLY A 30 -21.14 12.12 0.15
CA GLY A 30 -21.55 11.30 -0.99
C GLY A 30 -20.67 11.48 -2.23
N TYR A 31 -19.46 12.03 -2.09
CA TYR A 31 -18.52 12.18 -3.19
C TYR A 31 -17.12 11.74 -2.76
N SER A 32 -16.60 10.70 -3.40
CA SER A 32 -15.17 10.41 -3.38
C SER A 32 -14.47 11.38 -4.33
N ARG A 33 -13.75 12.37 -3.79
CA ARG A 33 -12.76 13.07 -4.62
C ARG A 33 -11.62 12.08 -4.84
N ASP A 34 -11.09 12.00 -6.06
CA ASP A 34 -9.92 11.17 -6.36
C ASP A 34 -8.71 11.51 -5.46
N GLY A 35 -8.75 12.69 -4.82
CA GLY A 35 -8.44 12.77 -3.39
C GLY A 35 -6.97 12.63 -3.04
N TYR A 36 -6.08 12.73 -4.04
CA TYR A 36 -4.63 12.60 -3.90
C TYR A 36 -4.19 11.26 -3.28
N GLY A 37 -4.96 10.18 -3.52
CA GLY A 37 -4.61 8.84 -3.04
C GLY A 37 -4.69 8.67 -1.51
N LYS A 38 -5.35 9.58 -0.76
CA LYS A 38 -5.45 9.50 0.72
C LYS A 38 -5.89 8.12 1.22
N ARG A 39 -6.87 7.51 0.52
CA ARG A 39 -7.44 6.19 0.86
C ARG A 39 -6.39 5.07 0.78
N TYR A 40 -5.48 5.15 -0.20
CA TYR A 40 -4.39 4.19 -0.39
C TYR A 40 -3.27 4.36 0.65
N LEU A 41 -3.13 5.56 1.22
CA LEU A 41 -2.02 5.88 2.13
C LEU A 41 -2.29 5.55 3.61
N LEU A 42 -3.53 5.32 4.03
CA LEU A 42 -3.83 5.10 5.47
C LEU A 42 -3.12 3.86 6.04
N GLY A 43 -3.34 2.69 5.46
CA GLY A 43 -2.69 1.44 5.91
C GLY A 43 -1.16 1.52 5.88
N PRO A 44 -0.53 2.02 4.80
CA PRO A 44 0.90 2.27 4.79
C PRO A 44 1.39 3.19 5.92
N LEU A 45 0.66 4.26 6.23
CA LEU A 45 1.04 5.16 7.34
C LEU A 45 0.99 4.47 8.70
N TYR A 46 0.02 3.61 8.95
CA TYR A 46 -0.05 2.80 10.17
C TYR A 46 1.12 1.81 10.27
N MET A 47 1.44 1.10 9.18
CA MET A 47 2.58 0.19 9.15
C MET A 47 3.91 0.92 9.42
N LEU A 48 4.09 2.13 8.90
CA LEU A 48 5.29 2.95 9.13
C LEU A 48 5.49 3.38 10.60
N ILE A 49 4.46 3.33 11.44
CA ILE A 49 4.58 3.56 12.90
C ILE A 49 4.54 2.27 13.71
N GLY A 50 4.59 1.10 13.05
CA GLY A 50 4.54 -0.21 13.68
C GLY A 50 3.16 -0.62 14.20
N ASP A 51 2.10 0.06 13.77
CA ASP A 51 0.72 -0.20 14.20
C ASP A 51 0.03 -1.15 13.22
N VAL A 52 0.30 -2.44 13.37
CA VAL A 52 -0.24 -3.50 12.49
C VAL A 52 -1.76 -3.59 12.61
N ASP A 53 -2.30 -3.51 13.82
CA ASP A 53 -3.75 -3.58 14.04
C ASP A 53 -4.46 -2.37 13.41
N GLY A 54 -3.91 -1.17 13.57
CA GLY A 54 -4.42 0.04 12.91
C GLY A 54 -4.35 -0.06 11.38
N ALA A 55 -3.28 -0.66 10.83
CA ALA A 55 -3.16 -0.88 9.40
C ALA A 55 -4.26 -1.84 8.91
N LEU A 56 -4.44 -3.00 9.56
CA LEU A 56 -5.47 -3.97 9.21
C LEU A 56 -6.87 -3.36 9.28
N ALA A 57 -7.20 -2.65 10.35
CA ALA A 57 -8.48 -1.96 10.48
C ALA A 57 -8.70 -0.92 9.36
N SER A 58 -7.65 -0.21 8.94
CA SER A 58 -7.75 0.74 7.83
C SER A 58 -7.95 0.07 6.47
N PHE A 59 -7.41 -1.13 6.27
CA PHE A 59 -7.59 -1.89 5.04
C PHE A 59 -8.99 -2.53 4.97
N ASP A 60 -9.48 -3.07 6.09
CA ASP A 60 -10.86 -3.58 6.19
C ASP A 60 -11.86 -2.44 5.91
N TRP A 61 -11.63 -1.24 6.50
CA TRP A 61 -12.42 -0.03 6.20
C TRP A 61 -12.36 0.37 4.73
N TYR A 62 -11.18 0.27 4.09
CA TYR A 62 -11.01 0.62 2.68
C TYR A 62 -11.88 -0.28 1.78
N GLU A 63 -11.89 -1.59 2.02
CA GLU A 63 -12.70 -2.55 1.27
C GLU A 63 -14.20 -2.28 1.43
N GLU A 64 -14.65 -1.90 2.62
CA GLU A 64 -16.05 -1.53 2.86
C GLU A 64 -16.44 -0.18 2.24
N ALA A 65 -15.56 0.82 2.33
CA ALA A 65 -15.83 2.18 1.89
C ALA A 65 -15.73 2.36 0.37
N TYR A 66 -14.92 1.52 -0.29
CA TYR A 66 -14.61 1.62 -1.71
C TYR A 66 -14.63 0.24 -2.41
N PRO A 67 -15.79 -0.48 -2.41
CA PRO A 67 -15.85 -1.86 -2.88
C PRO A 67 -15.55 -2.04 -4.38
N ASP A 68 -15.70 -0.97 -5.17
CA ASP A 68 -15.44 -0.97 -6.62
C ASP A 68 -14.06 -0.40 -6.98
N ASP A 69 -13.23 -0.03 -6.00
CA ASP A 69 -11.92 0.58 -6.23
C ASP A 69 -10.83 -0.48 -6.37
N GLY A 70 -10.09 -0.42 -7.49
CA GLY A 70 -9.05 -1.37 -7.84
C GLY A 70 -7.80 -1.32 -6.97
N GLY A 71 -7.66 -0.30 -6.11
CA GLY A 71 -6.50 -0.16 -5.23
C GLY A 71 -5.33 0.56 -5.87
N GLU A 72 -4.19 0.42 -5.20
CA GLU A 72 -2.91 0.93 -5.65
C GLU A 72 -1.78 -0.04 -5.23
N PRO A 73 -0.75 -0.27 -6.06
CA PRO A 73 0.23 -1.33 -5.81
C PRO A 73 0.98 -1.24 -4.48
N TYR A 74 1.38 -0.05 -4.02
CA TYR A 74 2.05 0.11 -2.72
C TYR A 74 1.11 -0.13 -1.55
N GLN A 75 -0.15 0.29 -1.66
CA GLN A 75 -1.20 -0.07 -0.70
C GLN A 75 -1.32 -1.59 -0.59
N TYR A 76 -1.45 -2.29 -1.72
CA TYR A 76 -1.64 -3.75 -1.74
C TYR A 76 -0.40 -4.49 -1.22
N LEU A 77 0.80 -4.05 -1.59
CA LEU A 77 2.04 -4.59 -1.06
C LEU A 77 2.10 -4.44 0.47
N THR A 78 1.76 -3.25 0.98
CA THR A 78 1.77 -2.98 2.42
C THR A 78 0.66 -3.75 3.15
N TRP A 79 -0.47 -4.00 2.49
CA TRP A 79 -1.56 -4.82 3.02
C TRP A 79 -1.15 -6.29 3.14
N ALA A 80 -0.52 -6.85 2.11
CA ALA A 80 0.03 -8.21 2.17
C ALA A 80 0.98 -8.37 3.36
N LEU A 81 1.86 -7.38 3.59
CA LEU A 81 2.76 -7.36 4.74
C LEU A 81 2.01 -7.23 6.07
N ALA A 82 0.99 -6.37 6.17
CA ALA A 82 0.20 -6.23 7.39
C ALA A 82 -0.54 -7.53 7.76
N LEU A 83 -1.12 -8.21 6.77
CA LEU A 83 -1.75 -9.52 6.95
C LEU A 83 -0.74 -10.57 7.39
N PHE A 84 0.46 -10.57 6.80
CA PHE A 84 1.55 -11.44 7.22
C PHE A 84 1.96 -11.17 8.67
N SER A 85 2.16 -9.91 9.06
CA SER A 85 2.52 -9.51 10.42
C SER A 85 1.42 -9.79 11.44
N GLY A 86 0.15 -9.76 11.03
CA GLY A 86 -1.01 -10.11 11.85
C GLY A 86 -1.39 -11.60 11.84
N ASP A 87 -0.51 -12.49 11.37
CA ASP A 87 -0.71 -13.95 11.31
C ASP A 87 -1.91 -14.41 10.43
N ARG A 88 -2.41 -13.54 9.54
CA ARG A 88 -3.47 -13.84 8.54
C ARG A 88 -2.87 -14.43 7.26
N ARG A 89 -2.15 -15.55 7.39
CA ARG A 89 -1.27 -16.13 6.34
C ARG A 89 -1.94 -16.35 4.97
N GLN A 90 -3.12 -16.98 4.94
CA GLN A 90 -3.80 -17.27 3.68
C GLN A 90 -4.23 -15.99 2.94
N GLU A 91 -4.69 -15.00 3.70
CA GLU A 91 -5.09 -13.70 3.17
C GLU A 91 -3.87 -12.92 2.68
N ALA A 92 -2.76 -12.99 3.42
CA ALA A 92 -1.49 -12.40 3.02
C ALA A 92 -1.01 -12.93 1.66
N PHE A 93 -1.07 -14.25 1.43
CA PHE A 93 -0.75 -14.84 0.13
C PHE A 93 -1.67 -14.33 -0.98
N ASN A 94 -2.98 -14.32 -0.73
CA ASN A 94 -3.94 -13.84 -1.73
C ASN A 94 -3.68 -12.38 -2.10
N LYS A 95 -3.40 -11.52 -1.11
CA LYS A 95 -3.11 -10.10 -1.33
C LYS A 95 -1.76 -9.88 -2.00
N LEU A 96 -0.75 -10.72 -1.72
CA LEU A 96 0.53 -10.69 -2.43
C LEU A 96 0.36 -11.07 -3.91
N TYR A 97 -0.44 -12.10 -4.23
CA TYR A 97 -0.78 -12.42 -5.61
C TYR A 97 -1.53 -11.29 -6.31
N GLN A 98 -2.48 -10.65 -5.64
CA GLN A 98 -3.16 -9.46 -6.17
C GLN A 98 -2.15 -8.34 -6.47
N THR A 99 -1.23 -8.07 -5.55
CA THR A 99 -0.15 -7.08 -5.74
C THR A 99 0.70 -7.39 -6.98
N MET A 100 1.07 -8.66 -7.17
CA MET A 100 1.83 -9.10 -8.35
C MET A 100 1.06 -8.87 -9.64
N LEU A 101 -0.26 -9.06 -9.64
CA LEU A 101 -1.09 -8.85 -10.83
C LEU A 101 -1.36 -7.36 -11.10
N GLU A 102 -1.40 -6.54 -10.05
CA GLU A 102 -1.59 -5.08 -10.16
C GLU A 102 -0.33 -4.37 -10.68
N ASN A 103 0.85 -4.86 -10.30
CA ASN A 103 2.12 -4.46 -10.90
C ASN A 103 3.07 -5.66 -10.99
N LEU A 104 3.30 -6.12 -12.22
CA LEU A 104 4.11 -7.31 -12.54
C LEU A 104 5.60 -7.17 -12.15
N TYR A 105 6.05 -5.97 -11.81
CA TYR A 105 7.44 -5.64 -11.54
C TYR A 105 7.72 -5.39 -10.05
N LEU A 106 6.71 -5.00 -9.26
CA LEU A 106 6.88 -4.52 -7.89
C LEU A 106 7.42 -5.60 -6.94
N VAL A 107 6.82 -6.78 -6.93
CA VAL A 107 7.29 -7.89 -6.07
C VAL A 107 8.66 -8.41 -6.51
N PRO A 108 8.94 -8.65 -7.83
CA PRO A 108 10.29 -8.95 -8.27
C PRO A 108 11.33 -7.91 -7.84
N PHE A 109 11.01 -6.61 -7.96
CA PHE A 109 11.88 -5.52 -7.53
C PHE A 109 12.13 -5.55 -6.02
N LEU A 110 11.08 -5.73 -5.20
CA LEU A 110 11.19 -5.88 -3.74
C LEU A 110 12.14 -7.02 -3.36
N LEU A 111 12.07 -8.16 -4.05
CA LEU A 111 12.92 -9.33 -3.82
C LEU A 111 14.35 -9.17 -4.37
N GLY A 112 14.77 -7.94 -4.72
CA GLY A 112 16.10 -7.65 -5.24
C GLY A 112 16.38 -8.22 -6.63
N ARG A 113 15.34 -8.61 -7.37
CA ARG A 113 15.46 -9.01 -8.77
C ARG A 113 15.50 -7.76 -9.65
N ASN A 114 16.04 -7.90 -10.86
CA ASN A 114 16.06 -6.83 -11.85
C ASN A 114 14.94 -7.07 -12.89
N PRO A 115 13.68 -6.67 -12.62
CA PRO A 115 12.59 -6.86 -13.57
C PRO A 115 12.94 -6.23 -14.91
N GLN A 116 12.63 -6.93 -16.01
CA GLN A 116 12.78 -6.40 -17.35
C GLN A 116 11.42 -5.89 -17.82
N LEU A 117 11.42 -4.78 -18.56
CA LEU A 117 10.20 -4.27 -19.19
C LEU A 117 9.57 -5.37 -20.05
N LEU A 118 8.29 -5.65 -19.80
CA LEU A 118 7.54 -6.64 -20.56
C LEU A 118 6.90 -5.96 -21.78
N ASP A 119 6.89 -6.66 -22.92
CA ASP A 119 6.17 -6.25 -24.13
C ASP A 119 4.68 -6.58 -23.99
N VAL A 120 4.04 -5.85 -23.07
CA VAL A 120 2.61 -5.97 -22.76
C VAL A 120 2.00 -4.57 -22.64
N TRP A 121 0.70 -4.50 -22.87
CA TRP A 121 -0.04 -3.26 -22.61
C TRP A 121 -0.19 -3.05 -21.10
N HIS A 122 0.00 -1.80 -20.67
CA HIS A 122 -0.22 -1.36 -19.29
C HIS A 122 -1.37 -0.36 -19.32
N GLY A 123 -2.42 -0.60 -18.54
CA GLY A 123 -3.65 0.21 -18.53
C GLY A 123 -3.53 1.50 -17.75
N SER A 124 -2.56 1.58 -16.85
CA SER A 124 -2.28 2.73 -16.02
C SER A 124 -0.77 2.89 -15.77
N ASN A 125 -0.39 4.04 -15.23
CA ASN A 125 0.96 4.24 -14.74
C ASN A 125 1.29 3.34 -13.53
N PHE A 126 0.30 2.92 -12.74
CA PHE A 126 0.51 2.02 -11.59
C PHE A 126 1.05 0.65 -12.01
N GLU A 127 0.71 0.19 -13.21
CA GLU A 127 1.17 -1.11 -13.73
C GLU A 127 2.60 -1.04 -14.29
N SER A 128 3.15 0.18 -14.50
CA SER A 128 4.45 0.37 -15.16
C SER A 128 5.66 -0.04 -14.32
N ILE A 129 6.78 -0.36 -14.99
CA ILE A 129 8.04 -0.64 -14.30
C ILE A 129 8.59 0.59 -13.57
N GLU A 130 8.38 1.78 -14.14
CA GLU A 130 8.76 3.06 -13.54
C GLU A 130 8.09 3.28 -12.19
N TYR A 131 6.84 2.84 -12.05
CA TYR A 131 6.16 2.85 -10.77
C TYR A 131 6.87 1.93 -9.78
N ALA A 132 7.09 0.66 -10.12
CA ALA A 132 7.76 -0.29 -9.24
C ALA A 132 9.13 0.19 -8.75
N VAL A 133 9.98 0.72 -9.64
CA VAL A 133 11.33 1.18 -9.26
C VAL A 133 11.33 2.52 -8.52
N ALA A 134 10.21 3.25 -8.54
CA ALA A 134 10.00 4.46 -7.76
C ALA A 134 9.40 4.18 -6.37
N ALA A 135 9.31 2.92 -5.96
CA ALA A 135 8.78 2.52 -4.66
C ALA A 135 9.45 3.29 -3.52
N PRO A 136 8.66 3.93 -2.63
CA PRO A 136 9.20 4.69 -1.51
C PRO A 136 10.07 3.80 -0.61
N GLN A 137 11.29 4.25 -0.33
CA GLN A 137 12.23 3.49 0.49
C GLN A 137 11.67 3.19 1.88
N GLU A 138 10.85 4.09 2.44
CA GLU A 138 10.18 3.89 3.72
C GLU A 138 9.32 2.62 3.73
N LEU A 139 8.62 2.32 2.63
CA LEU A 139 7.79 1.12 2.51
C LEU A 139 8.62 -0.13 2.24
N LEU A 140 9.66 -0.04 1.40
CA LEU A 140 10.57 -1.16 1.16
C LEU A 140 11.26 -1.59 2.46
N SER A 141 11.60 -0.62 3.32
CA SER A 141 12.29 -0.88 4.60
C SER A 141 11.39 -1.53 5.66
N LEU A 142 10.07 -1.66 5.41
CA LEU A 142 9.18 -2.43 6.27
C LEU A 142 9.36 -3.94 6.12
N TRP A 143 9.93 -4.39 5.00
CA TRP A 143 10.13 -5.80 4.70
C TRP A 143 11.45 -6.29 5.31
N ASP A 144 11.34 -6.99 6.44
CA ASP A 144 12.49 -7.65 7.06
C ASP A 144 12.86 -8.97 6.35
N ASP A 145 13.97 -9.59 6.76
CA ASP A 145 14.45 -10.83 6.14
C ASP A 145 13.41 -11.96 6.20
N VAL A 146 12.56 -11.99 7.24
CA VAL A 146 11.52 -13.02 7.40
C VAL A 146 10.40 -12.79 6.42
N ALA A 147 9.94 -11.54 6.27
CA ALA A 147 8.92 -11.16 5.30
C ALA A 147 9.43 -11.34 3.85
N LEU A 148 10.69 -11.00 3.58
CA LEU A 148 11.32 -11.18 2.27
C LEU A 148 11.51 -12.66 1.90
N GLN A 149 11.82 -13.53 2.86
CA GLN A 149 11.88 -14.98 2.63
C GLN A 149 10.51 -15.62 2.41
N TRP A 150 9.47 -15.01 2.98
CA TRP A 150 8.09 -15.46 2.81
C TRP A 150 7.50 -15.11 1.43
N ALA A 151 7.81 -13.91 0.92
CA ALA A 151 7.28 -13.39 -0.35
C ALA A 151 7.85 -14.07 -1.60
#